data_AF-A0A2S0RGX0-F1
#
_entry.id   AF-A0A2S0RGX0-F1
#
_cell.length_a   1.000
_cell.length_b   1.000
_cell.length_c   1.000
_cell.angle_alpha   90.00
_cell.angle_beta   90.00
_cell.angle_gamma   90.00
#
_symmetry.space_group_name_H-M   'P 1'
#
loop_
_entity.id
_entity.type
_entity.pdbx_description
1 polymer ?
#
loop_
_entity_poly.entity_id
_entity_poly.type
_entity_poly.pdbx_seq_one_letter_code
_entity_poly.pdbx_strand_id
1 'polypeptide(L)'
;MEIMSDNDMCVEVYCNKCGNKFSSELDINFKTPEIIIQSDGVLYCLYCEEPYEYTLKFDSNKLEIKFFDELFGSLKISEKIHLEEYETSTPDKSKRFYNLQIERLEKILKLSSGEHIIDQALYRLIYSGVITSLETYLSEIFAQVVFHSEYTLEKFTSSYEPYTKEKISLHEIFKKFNNLELKVRDDLDNFIYHNIPKLISIFNIFDFEIDKFDKIKNVATYIQKRHSFVHKSGVGENDRLQEVSEKEILFIINDVNMLVEYIHKQIEKKCFLPYDDDFPF
;
A
#
# COMPACT_ATOMS: atom_id res chain seq x y z
N MET A 1 -16.58 3.04 -37.81
CA MET A 1 -15.37 3.72 -37.32
C MET A 1 -15.32 3.43 -35.84
N GLU A 2 -14.52 2.43 -35.47
CA GLU A 2 -14.38 1.94 -34.09
C GLU A 2 -13.85 3.08 -33.22
N ILE A 3 -14.69 3.65 -32.36
CA ILE A 3 -14.20 4.43 -31.23
C ILE A 3 -13.84 3.41 -30.16
N MET A 4 -12.75 2.68 -30.37
CA MET A 4 -12.01 2.10 -29.26
C MET A 4 -11.15 3.22 -28.70
N SER A 5 -11.71 4.01 -27.77
CA SER A 5 -10.83 4.78 -26.90
C SER A 5 -10.27 3.79 -25.89
N ASP A 6 -9.02 3.33 -26.10
CA ASP A 6 -8.19 2.62 -25.12
C ASP A 6 -7.82 3.51 -23.89
N ASN A 7 -8.66 4.52 -23.59
CA ASN A 7 -8.43 5.43 -22.48
C ASN A 7 -9.36 5.02 -21.36
N ASP A 8 -8.78 4.56 -20.26
CA ASP A 8 -9.52 4.28 -19.04
C ASP A 8 -10.23 5.57 -18.57
N MET A 9 -11.44 5.47 -18.05
CA MET A 9 -12.18 6.61 -17.52
C MET A 9 -12.26 6.49 -16.02
N CYS A 10 -11.88 7.56 -15.32
CA CYS A 10 -11.90 7.60 -13.87
C CYS A 10 -12.98 8.58 -13.38
N VAL A 11 -13.70 8.19 -12.34
CA VAL A 11 -14.59 9.08 -11.61
C VAL A 11 -13.91 9.52 -10.32
N GLU A 12 -13.89 10.82 -10.06
CA GLU A 12 -13.51 11.35 -8.75
C GLU A 12 -14.77 11.79 -8.01
N VAL A 13 -15.05 11.15 -6.88
CA VAL A 13 -16.29 11.37 -6.13
C VAL A 13 -15.98 11.57 -4.64
N TYR A 14 -16.83 12.32 -3.96
CA TYR A 14 -16.82 12.45 -2.51
C TYR A 14 -17.78 11.43 -1.90
N CYS A 15 -17.28 10.64 -0.97
CA CYS A 15 -18.09 9.66 -0.25
C CYS A 15 -19.08 10.37 0.69
N ASN A 16 -20.38 10.16 0.51
CA ASN A 16 -21.43 10.73 1.36
C ASN A 16 -21.34 10.28 2.83
N LYS A 17 -20.72 9.12 3.10
CA LYS A 17 -20.62 8.57 4.45
C LYS A 17 -19.43 9.09 5.24
N CYS A 18 -18.26 9.19 4.61
CA CYS A 18 -17.02 9.57 5.30
C CYS A 18 -16.43 10.90 4.84
N GLY A 19 -17.02 11.55 3.84
CA GLY A 19 -16.58 12.84 3.29
C GLY A 19 -15.30 12.79 2.45
N ASN A 20 -14.65 11.63 2.35
CA ASN A 20 -13.38 11.52 1.63
C ASN A 20 -13.58 11.49 0.11
N LYS A 21 -12.68 12.19 -0.60
CA LYS A 21 -12.56 12.08 -2.05
C LYS A 21 -11.89 10.76 -2.41
N PHE A 22 -12.45 10.02 -3.35
CA PHE A 22 -11.84 8.81 -3.90
C PHE A 22 -12.01 8.77 -5.41
N SER A 23 -11.09 8.06 -6.06
CA SER A 23 -11.07 7.88 -7.50
C SER A 23 -11.16 6.40 -7.82
N SER A 24 -11.87 6.05 -8.88
CA SER A 24 -11.92 4.68 -9.38
C SER A 24 -12.06 4.68 -10.88
N GLU A 25 -11.38 3.74 -11.52
CA GLU A 25 -11.62 3.38 -12.90
C GLU A 25 -13.02 2.80 -13.07
N LEU A 26 -13.62 3.09 -14.21
CA LEU A 26 -14.88 2.53 -14.65
C LEU A 26 -14.58 1.43 -15.66
N ASP A 27 -15.29 0.31 -15.55
CA ASP A 27 -15.21 -0.74 -16.57
C ASP A 27 -16.04 -0.33 -17.79
N ILE A 28 -15.37 0.35 -18.72
CA ILE A 28 -15.91 0.80 -20.01
C ILE A 28 -15.64 -0.22 -21.14
N ASN A 29 -15.37 -1.50 -20.82
CA ASN A 29 -15.21 -2.56 -21.83
C ASN A 29 -16.54 -2.90 -22.51
N PHE A 30 -16.95 -2.06 -23.44
CA PHE A 30 -18.14 -2.24 -24.25
C PHE A 30 -17.86 -3.25 -25.38
N LYS A 31 -18.22 -4.51 -25.18
CA LYS A 31 -18.19 -5.52 -26.24
C LYS A 31 -19.39 -5.32 -27.16
N THR A 32 -19.11 -4.88 -28.40
CA THR A 32 -19.92 -4.83 -29.63
C THR A 32 -20.72 -3.56 -29.97
N PRO A 33 -20.81 -3.17 -31.27
CA PRO A 33 -21.11 -1.80 -31.68
C PRO A 33 -22.56 -1.52 -32.10
N GLU A 34 -23.53 -2.39 -31.81
CA GLU A 34 -24.86 -2.29 -32.46
C GLU A 34 -26.08 -2.14 -31.52
N ILE A 35 -25.91 -1.92 -30.20
CA ILE A 35 -27.05 -1.74 -29.26
C ILE A 35 -26.70 -0.63 -28.26
N ILE A 36 -27.71 0.09 -27.74
CA ILE A 36 -27.56 0.90 -26.51
C ILE A 36 -26.90 0.01 -25.46
N ILE A 37 -25.65 0.33 -25.11
CA ILE A 37 -24.90 -0.49 -24.17
C ILE A 37 -25.14 0.12 -22.80
N GLN A 38 -25.92 -0.60 -21.98
CA GLN A 38 -26.11 -0.30 -20.58
C GLN A 38 -25.33 -1.33 -19.77
N SER A 39 -24.45 -0.86 -18.88
CA SER A 39 -23.82 -1.69 -17.86
C SER A 39 -24.10 -1.09 -16.49
N ASP A 40 -24.38 -1.96 -15.53
CA ASP A 40 -24.53 -1.58 -14.13
C ASP A 40 -23.28 -2.04 -13.38
N GLY A 41 -22.86 -1.25 -12.39
CA GLY A 41 -21.68 -1.53 -11.59
C GLY A 41 -21.80 -0.97 -10.19
N VAL A 42 -20.84 -1.35 -9.35
CA VAL A 42 -20.74 -0.85 -7.97
C VAL A 42 -19.34 -0.29 -7.76
N LEU A 43 -19.29 0.94 -7.26
CA LEU A 43 -18.06 1.61 -6.82
C LEU A 43 -17.98 1.53 -5.31
N TYR A 44 -16.79 1.29 -4.76
CA TYR A 44 -16.59 1.25 -3.32
C TYR A 44 -15.72 2.41 -2.89
N CYS A 45 -16.13 3.13 -1.85
CA CYS A 45 -15.24 4.11 -1.23
C CYS A 45 -13.99 3.41 -0.70
N LEU A 46 -12.80 3.83 -1.15
CA LEU A 46 -11.52 3.26 -0.72
C LEU A 46 -11.27 3.37 0.80
N TYR A 47 -12.01 4.24 1.50
CA TYR A 47 -11.87 4.48 2.92
C TYR A 47 -12.89 3.68 3.75
N CYS A 48 -14.19 3.93 3.55
CA CYS A 48 -15.23 3.30 4.38
C CYS A 48 -15.93 2.10 3.74
N GLU A 49 -15.54 1.73 2.51
CA GLU A 49 -16.12 0.63 1.72
C GLU A 49 -17.61 0.79 1.45
N GLU A 50 -18.14 2.02 1.57
CA GLU A 50 -19.53 2.28 1.21
C GLU A 50 -19.72 2.03 -0.30
N PRO A 51 -20.69 1.17 -0.67
CA PRO A 51 -21.00 0.89 -2.07
C PRO A 51 -21.83 2.02 -2.67
N TYR A 52 -21.55 2.33 -3.93
CA TYR A 52 -22.28 3.29 -4.76
C TYR A 52 -22.62 2.63 -6.08
N GLU A 53 -23.89 2.33 -6.27
CA GLU A 53 -24.39 1.74 -7.52
C GLU A 53 -24.41 2.80 -8.62
N TYR A 54 -24.04 2.41 -9.83
CA TYR A 54 -24.09 3.28 -11.00
C TYR A 54 -24.50 2.51 -12.25
N THR A 55 -25.08 3.24 -13.20
CA THR A 55 -25.39 2.77 -14.54
C THR A 55 -24.62 3.60 -15.56
N LEU A 56 -23.88 2.93 -16.45
CA LEU A 56 -23.30 3.52 -17.65
C LEU A 56 -24.28 3.32 -18.81
N LYS A 57 -24.49 4.38 -19.60
CA LYS A 57 -25.22 4.31 -20.86
C LYS A 57 -24.38 4.94 -21.95
N PHE A 58 -24.16 4.21 -23.03
CA PHE A 58 -23.56 4.75 -24.25
C PHE A 58 -24.62 4.85 -25.34
N ASP A 59 -24.96 6.07 -25.73
CA ASP A 59 -25.86 6.36 -26.84
C ASP A 59 -25.26 7.46 -27.72
N SER A 60 -25.20 7.23 -29.03
CA SER A 60 -24.88 8.26 -30.04
C SER A 60 -23.62 9.08 -29.73
N ASN A 61 -22.52 8.40 -29.34
CA ASN A 61 -21.24 9.00 -28.90
C ASN A 61 -21.29 9.80 -27.58
N LYS A 62 -22.32 9.62 -26.76
CA LYS A 62 -22.42 10.20 -25.42
C LYS A 62 -22.38 9.09 -24.37
N LEU A 63 -21.40 9.15 -23.48
CA LEU A 63 -21.38 8.36 -22.24
C LEU A 63 -22.15 9.13 -21.16
N GLU A 64 -23.19 8.51 -20.62
CA GLU A 64 -23.92 8.99 -19.46
C GLU A 64 -23.65 8.04 -18.28
N ILE A 65 -23.28 8.63 -17.14
CA ILE A 65 -23.08 7.92 -15.89
C ILE A 65 -24.14 8.41 -14.93
N LYS A 66 -24.93 7.49 -14.40
CA LYS A 66 -25.96 7.80 -13.42
C LYS A 66 -25.72 7.00 -12.15
N PHE A 67 -25.42 7.68 -11.07
CA PHE A 67 -25.39 7.11 -9.74
C PHE A 67 -26.81 7.02 -9.18
N PHE A 68 -27.08 5.99 -8.38
CA PHE A 68 -28.34 5.88 -7.64
C PHE A 68 -28.40 6.87 -6.48
N ASP A 69 -27.24 7.17 -5.89
CA ASP A 69 -27.07 8.20 -4.87
C ASP A 69 -26.69 9.55 -5.47
N GLU A 70 -27.10 10.65 -4.81
CA GLU A 70 -26.59 11.98 -5.11
C GLU A 70 -25.13 12.09 -4.65
N LEU A 71 -24.19 11.99 -5.59
CA LEU A 71 -22.76 12.14 -5.33
C LEU A 71 -22.22 13.46 -5.89
N PHE A 72 -21.34 14.10 -5.13
CA PHE A 72 -20.55 15.23 -5.59
C PHE A 72 -19.23 14.72 -6.18
N GLY A 73 -18.83 15.23 -7.34
CA GLY A 73 -17.62 14.78 -8.00
C GLY A 73 -17.38 15.38 -9.37
N SER A 74 -16.33 14.91 -10.02
CA SER A 74 -15.95 15.26 -11.39
C SER A 74 -15.51 14.01 -12.15
N LEU A 75 -15.81 13.96 -13.43
CA LEU A 75 -15.32 12.91 -14.33
C LEU A 75 -13.96 13.33 -14.92
N LYS A 76 -12.99 12.40 -14.93
CA LYS A 76 -11.68 12.59 -15.54
C LYS A 76 -11.42 11.48 -16.57
N ILE A 77 -10.93 11.88 -17.74
CA ILE A 77 -10.42 10.90 -18.72
C ILE A 77 -9.00 10.55 -18.27
N SER A 78 -8.74 9.27 -18.03
CA SER A 78 -7.38 8.81 -17.74
C SER A 78 -6.62 8.80 -19.07
N GLU A 79 -5.64 9.69 -19.23
CA GLU A 79 -4.63 9.46 -20.25
C GLU A 79 -3.86 8.21 -19.81
N LYS A 80 -3.85 7.17 -20.65
CA LYS A 80 -3.19 5.86 -20.42
C LYS A 80 -2.25 5.88 -19.23
N ILE A 81 -2.66 5.20 -18.17
CA ILE A 81 -1.87 5.00 -16.95
C ILE A 81 -0.58 4.32 -17.40
N HIS A 82 0.49 5.10 -17.58
CA HIS A 82 1.82 4.56 -17.44
C HIS A 82 1.86 3.95 -16.03
N LEU A 83 2.41 2.74 -15.90
CA LEU A 83 2.62 2.01 -14.64
C LEU A 83 3.55 2.78 -13.68
N GLU A 84 3.12 3.96 -13.28
CA GLU A 84 3.70 4.86 -12.29
C GLU A 84 2.72 4.91 -11.11
N GLU A 85 2.34 3.74 -10.59
CA GLU A 85 1.56 3.62 -9.34
C GLU A 85 2.30 4.19 -8.11
N TYR A 86 3.54 4.67 -8.27
CA TYR A 86 4.33 5.29 -7.20
C TYR A 86 4.18 6.81 -7.06
N GLU A 87 3.58 7.53 -8.02
CA GLU A 87 3.59 9.00 -7.98
C GLU A 87 2.53 9.64 -7.06
N THR A 88 1.64 8.90 -6.38
CA THR A 88 0.53 9.51 -5.61
C THR A 88 0.37 9.08 -4.16
N SER A 89 1.33 8.34 -3.58
CA SER A 89 1.29 7.97 -2.15
C SER A 89 2.24 8.83 -1.33
N THR A 90 1.68 9.61 -0.40
CA THR A 90 2.44 10.38 0.61
C THR A 90 2.56 9.58 1.90
N PRO A 91 3.52 9.87 2.78
CA PRO A 91 3.62 9.18 4.07
C PRO A 91 2.34 9.24 4.91
N ASP A 92 1.61 10.35 4.86
CA ASP A 92 0.31 10.49 5.51
C ASP A 92 -0.75 9.60 4.89
N LYS A 93 -0.79 9.49 3.56
CA LYS A 93 -1.71 8.60 2.85
C LYS A 93 -1.39 7.13 3.17
N SER A 94 -0.12 6.72 3.12
CA SER A 94 0.34 5.38 3.51
C SER A 94 -0.01 5.05 4.96
N LYS A 95 0.28 5.97 5.90
CA LYS A 95 -0.06 5.81 7.32
C LYS A 95 -1.57 5.70 7.53
N ARG A 96 -2.35 6.49 6.79
CA ARG A 96 -3.81 6.47 6.86
C ARG A 96 -4.38 5.13 6.37
N PHE A 97 -3.91 4.60 5.25
CA PHE A 97 -4.33 3.29 4.78
C PHE A 97 -3.94 2.18 5.74
N TYR A 98 -2.72 2.23 6.30
CA TYR A 98 -2.31 1.33 7.38
C TYR A 98 -3.28 1.37 8.56
N ASN A 99 -3.59 2.56 9.09
CA ASN A 99 -4.49 2.73 10.23
C ASN A 99 -5.90 2.19 9.95
N LEU A 100 -6.39 2.41 8.73
CA LEU A 100 -7.68 1.92 8.29
C LEU A 100 -7.72 0.38 8.24
N GLN A 101 -6.66 -0.27 7.76
CA GLN A 101 -6.57 -1.74 7.79
C GLN A 101 -6.53 -2.26 9.23
N ILE A 102 -5.77 -1.62 10.12
CA ILE A 102 -5.75 -1.99 11.54
C ILE A 102 -7.15 -1.85 12.17
N GLU A 103 -7.87 -0.76 11.92
CA GLU A 103 -9.23 -0.57 12.44
C GLU A 103 -10.19 -1.68 11.97
N ARG A 104 -10.08 -2.10 10.71
CA ARG A 104 -10.89 -3.21 10.17
C ARG A 104 -10.55 -4.52 10.86
N LEU A 105 -9.27 -4.82 11.04
CA LEU A 105 -8.79 -6.02 11.73
C LEU A 105 -9.23 -6.03 13.21
N GLU A 106 -9.23 -4.90 13.89
CA GLU A 106 -9.75 -4.74 15.25
C GLU A 106 -11.27 -4.96 15.32
N LYS A 107 -12.02 -4.54 14.29
CA LYS A 107 -13.46 -4.84 14.20
C LYS A 107 -13.71 -6.33 14.00
N ILE A 108 -12.92 -6.99 13.16
CA ILE A 108 -13.00 -8.44 12.93
C ILE A 108 -12.63 -9.20 14.22
N LEU A 109 -11.64 -8.73 14.98
CA LEU A 109 -11.24 -9.35 16.26
C LEU A 109 -12.40 -9.45 17.27
N LYS A 110 -13.34 -8.50 17.23
CA LYS A 110 -14.53 -8.48 18.10
C LYS A 110 -15.58 -9.52 17.72
N LEU A 111 -15.45 -10.14 16.53
CA LEU A 111 -16.32 -11.22 16.08
C LEU A 111 -15.79 -12.53 16.69
N SER A 112 -16.33 -12.95 17.83
CA SER A 112 -16.12 -14.31 18.33
C SER A 112 -17.20 -15.25 17.78
N SER A 113 -16.78 -16.38 17.23
CA SER A 113 -17.69 -17.44 16.80
C SER A 113 -18.16 -18.32 17.96
N GLY A 114 -17.44 -18.32 19.09
CA GLY A 114 -17.62 -19.25 20.19
C GLY A 114 -17.05 -20.65 19.94
N GLU A 115 -16.57 -20.93 18.73
CA GLU A 115 -15.91 -22.18 18.35
C GLU A 115 -14.40 -22.00 18.28
N HIS A 116 -13.67 -22.72 19.14
CA HIS A 116 -12.21 -22.55 19.27
C HIS A 116 -11.45 -22.69 17.95
N ILE A 117 -11.83 -23.64 17.09
CA ILE A 117 -11.14 -23.85 15.80
C ILE A 117 -11.33 -22.65 14.84
N ILE A 118 -12.53 -22.06 14.82
CA ILE A 118 -12.85 -20.90 13.99
C ILE A 118 -12.14 -19.67 14.56
N ASP A 119 -12.21 -19.45 15.87
CA ASP A 119 -11.55 -18.33 16.52
C ASP A 119 -10.01 -18.40 16.35
N GLN A 120 -9.40 -19.59 16.45
CA GLN A 120 -7.96 -19.75 16.18
C GLN A 120 -7.60 -19.46 14.72
N ALA A 121 -8.43 -19.89 13.76
CA ALA A 121 -8.20 -19.58 12.34
C ALA A 121 -8.32 -18.07 12.11
N LEU A 122 -9.35 -17.43 12.68
CA LEU A 122 -9.56 -15.98 12.61
C LEU A 122 -8.38 -15.22 13.22
N TYR A 123 -7.89 -15.63 14.38
CA TYR A 123 -6.77 -14.99 15.05
C TYR A 123 -5.48 -15.08 14.23
N ARG A 124 -5.20 -16.18 13.54
CA ARG A 124 -4.05 -16.30 12.63
C ARG A 124 -4.20 -15.41 11.40
N LEU A 125 -5.41 -15.29 10.86
CA LEU A 125 -5.69 -14.39 9.74
C LEU A 125 -5.48 -12.93 10.16
N ILE A 126 -6.02 -12.53 11.31
CA ILE A 126 -5.83 -11.17 11.85
C ILE A 126 -4.36 -10.89 12.10
N TYR A 127 -3.65 -11.80 12.77
CA TYR A 127 -2.21 -11.70 13.00
C TYR A 127 -1.45 -11.46 11.70
N SER A 128 -1.71 -12.29 10.69
CA SER A 128 -1.05 -12.19 9.39
C SER A 128 -1.41 -10.89 8.69
N GLY A 129 -2.65 -10.41 8.82
CA GLY A 129 -3.12 -9.14 8.29
C GLY A 129 -2.43 -7.93 8.93
N VAL A 130 -2.23 -7.93 10.26
CA VAL A 130 -1.52 -6.85 10.97
C VAL A 130 -0.08 -6.74 10.48
N ILE A 131 0.62 -7.87 10.37
CA ILE A 131 2.01 -7.89 9.88
C ILE A 131 2.09 -7.53 8.40
N THR A 132 1.16 -8.00 7.57
CA THR A 132 1.12 -7.64 6.15
C THR A 132 0.86 -6.14 5.99
N SER A 133 -0.02 -5.54 6.80
CA SER A 133 -0.27 -4.10 6.81
C SER A 133 1.00 -3.31 7.15
N LEU A 134 1.79 -3.78 8.13
CA LEU A 134 3.10 -3.20 8.44
C LEU A 134 4.07 -3.32 7.26
N GLU A 135 4.18 -4.50 6.64
CA GLU A 135 5.09 -4.74 5.51
C GLU A 135 4.76 -3.82 4.33
N THR A 136 3.49 -3.65 3.98
CA THR A 136 3.04 -2.71 2.96
C THR A 136 3.42 -1.27 3.30
N TYR A 137 3.13 -0.83 4.53
CA TYR A 137 3.52 0.51 5.00
C TYR A 137 5.04 0.73 4.90
N LEU A 138 5.84 -0.22 5.38
CA LEU A 138 7.30 -0.12 5.34
C LEU A 138 7.82 -0.07 3.90
N SER A 139 7.22 -0.82 2.98
CA SER A 139 7.57 -0.82 1.57
C SER A 139 7.35 0.54 0.92
N GLU A 140 6.13 1.06 1.06
CA GLU A 140 5.74 2.35 0.50
C GLU A 140 6.59 3.50 1.07
N ILE A 141 6.73 3.56 2.41
CA ILE A 141 7.53 4.59 3.07
C ILE A 141 8.99 4.51 2.64
N PHE A 142 9.54 3.31 2.52
CA PHE A 142 10.93 3.18 2.16
C PHE A 142 11.20 3.64 0.72
N ALA A 143 10.32 3.29 -0.22
CA ALA A 143 10.38 3.82 -1.58
C ALA A 143 10.26 5.35 -1.61
N GLN A 144 9.31 5.92 -0.86
CA GLN A 144 9.13 7.37 -0.76
C GLN A 144 10.39 8.06 -0.21
N VAL A 145 11.06 7.50 0.81
CA VAL A 145 12.30 8.05 1.36
C VAL A 145 13.46 7.97 0.36
N VAL A 146 13.61 6.86 -0.36
CA VAL A 146 14.68 6.69 -1.35
C VAL A 146 14.50 7.66 -2.52
N PHE A 147 13.28 7.73 -3.07
CA PHE A 147 12.96 8.54 -4.25
C PHE A 147 12.55 9.98 -3.94
N HIS A 148 12.64 10.43 -2.68
CA HIS A 148 12.28 11.78 -2.28
C HIS A 148 13.06 12.87 -3.05
N SER A 149 14.34 12.63 -3.35
CA SER A 149 15.23 13.57 -4.06
C SER A 149 16.41 12.84 -4.71
N GLU A 150 17.11 13.49 -5.63
CA GLU A 150 18.39 12.99 -6.15
C GLU A 150 19.39 12.70 -5.03
N TYR A 151 19.41 13.54 -3.98
CA TYR A 151 20.29 13.36 -2.82
C TYR A 151 19.98 12.07 -2.05
N THR A 152 18.71 11.75 -1.81
CA THR A 152 18.34 10.52 -1.10
C THR A 152 18.61 9.27 -1.93
N LEU A 153 18.40 9.36 -3.24
CA LEU A 153 18.74 8.29 -4.19
C LEU A 153 20.27 8.06 -4.25
N GLU A 154 21.07 9.13 -4.31
CA GLU A 154 22.53 9.06 -4.25
C GLU A 154 23.00 8.47 -2.91
N LYS A 155 22.42 8.93 -1.78
CA LYS A 155 22.75 8.40 -0.45
C LYS A 155 22.46 6.90 -0.36
N PHE A 156 21.31 6.45 -0.88
CA PHE A 156 20.98 5.03 -0.94
C PHE A 156 21.96 4.25 -1.80
N THR A 157 22.19 4.70 -3.04
CA THR A 157 23.02 3.98 -4.01
C THR A 157 24.49 3.90 -3.62
N SER A 158 24.99 4.90 -2.90
CA SER A 158 26.36 4.95 -2.37
C SER A 158 26.55 4.17 -1.06
N SER A 159 25.48 3.82 -0.34
CA SER A 159 25.55 3.16 0.97
C SER A 159 25.03 1.72 0.95
N TYR A 160 24.13 1.37 0.03
CA TYR A 160 23.54 0.05 -0.04
C TYR A 160 24.54 -0.98 -0.58
N GLU A 161 24.86 -1.98 0.24
CA GLU A 161 25.96 -2.93 0.00
C GLU A 161 25.93 -3.63 -1.37
N PRO A 162 24.78 -4.05 -1.91
CA PRO A 162 24.72 -4.63 -3.26
C PRO A 162 25.19 -3.68 -4.37
N TYR A 163 24.99 -2.37 -4.21
CA TYR A 163 25.40 -1.37 -5.20
C TYR A 163 26.85 -0.95 -5.02
N THR A 164 27.35 -0.85 -3.79
CA THR A 164 28.77 -0.50 -3.55
C THR A 164 29.74 -1.57 -4.03
N LYS A 165 29.28 -2.81 -4.18
CA LYS A 165 30.06 -3.93 -4.72
C LYS A 165 30.01 -4.05 -6.25
N GLU A 166 29.12 -3.33 -6.92
CA GLU A 166 28.97 -3.41 -8.38
C GLU A 166 30.15 -2.71 -9.07
N LYS A 167 30.80 -3.39 -10.03
CA LYS A 167 31.86 -2.81 -10.86
C LYS A 167 31.27 -2.33 -12.18
N ILE A 168 31.55 -1.08 -12.55
CA ILE A 168 31.04 -0.45 -13.77
C ILE A 168 32.22 -0.05 -14.65
N SER A 169 32.21 -0.42 -15.93
CA SER A 169 33.19 0.06 -16.91
C SER A 169 32.80 1.44 -17.48
N LEU A 170 33.77 2.21 -17.99
CA LEU A 170 33.53 3.56 -18.51
C LEU A 170 32.45 3.61 -19.61
N HIS A 171 32.41 2.61 -20.49
CA HIS A 171 31.41 2.51 -21.56
C HIS A 171 29.98 2.27 -21.02
N GLU A 172 29.85 1.68 -19.84
CA GLU A 172 28.54 1.35 -19.24
C GLU A 172 27.91 2.50 -18.45
N ILE A 173 28.66 3.57 -18.14
CA ILE A 173 28.21 4.64 -17.24
C ILE A 173 26.85 5.21 -17.65
N PHE A 174 26.71 5.69 -18.89
CA PHE A 174 25.45 6.29 -19.35
C PHE A 174 24.30 5.28 -19.34
N LYS A 175 24.55 4.02 -19.72
CA LYS A 175 23.53 2.98 -19.69
C LYS A 175 23.06 2.69 -18.27
N LYS A 176 23.99 2.59 -17.31
CA LYS A 176 23.67 2.30 -15.91
C LYS A 176 22.95 3.47 -15.24
N PHE A 177 23.43 4.69 -15.48
CA PHE A 177 22.81 5.91 -14.96
C PHE A 177 21.37 6.07 -15.45
N ASN A 178 21.13 5.95 -16.76
CA ASN A 178 19.79 6.09 -17.35
C ASN A 178 18.78 5.02 -16.88
N ASN A 179 19.25 3.89 -16.34
CA ASN A 179 18.39 2.82 -15.83
C ASN A 179 18.47 2.69 -14.30
N LEU A 180 19.13 3.62 -13.60
CA LEU A 180 19.41 3.49 -12.18
C LEU A 180 18.12 3.49 -11.37
N GLU A 181 17.21 4.44 -11.62
CA GLU A 181 15.94 4.53 -10.90
C GLU A 181 15.07 3.29 -11.10
N LEU A 182 14.92 2.82 -12.34
CA LEU A 182 14.17 1.59 -12.65
C LEU A 182 14.77 0.40 -11.90
N LYS A 183 16.09 0.23 -11.94
CA LYS A 183 16.77 -0.83 -11.20
C LYS A 183 16.52 -0.72 -9.69
N VAL A 184 16.60 0.50 -9.14
CA VAL A 184 16.34 0.71 -7.71
C VAL A 184 14.90 0.36 -7.37
N ARG A 185 13.92 0.75 -8.19
CA ARG A 185 12.50 0.38 -8.01
C ARG A 185 12.34 -1.15 -7.99
N ASP A 186 12.86 -1.83 -9.01
CA ASP A 186 12.82 -3.29 -9.08
C ASP A 186 13.43 -3.96 -7.83
N ASP A 187 14.56 -3.45 -7.34
CA ASP A 187 15.23 -3.99 -6.15
C ASP A 187 14.44 -3.70 -4.86
N LEU A 188 13.69 -2.60 -4.79
CA LEU A 188 12.78 -2.30 -3.67
C LEU A 188 11.51 -3.17 -3.71
N ASP A 189 10.93 -3.40 -4.88
CA ASP A 189 9.73 -4.24 -5.03
C ASP A 189 10.02 -5.70 -4.67
N ASN A 190 11.21 -6.18 -5.01
CA ASN A 190 11.70 -7.49 -4.63
C ASN A 190 12.31 -7.52 -3.22
N PHE A 191 12.24 -6.41 -2.49
CA PHE A 191 12.83 -6.33 -1.17
C PHE A 191 12.05 -7.17 -0.16
N ILE A 192 12.81 -7.96 0.58
CA ILE A 192 12.30 -8.82 1.64
C ILE A 192 12.11 -7.98 2.92
N TYR A 193 10.99 -7.25 3.02
CA TYR A 193 10.63 -6.45 4.21
C TYR A 193 10.44 -7.30 5.48
N HIS A 194 10.25 -8.62 5.31
CA HIS A 194 10.18 -9.56 6.42
C HIS A 194 11.55 -9.88 7.07
N ASN A 195 12.65 -9.36 6.53
CA ASN A 195 13.99 -9.46 7.14
C ASN A 195 14.29 -8.19 7.95
N ILE A 196 13.96 -8.21 9.24
CA ILE A 196 14.17 -7.07 10.14
C ILE A 196 15.62 -6.58 10.21
N PRO A 197 16.66 -7.43 10.33
CA PRO A 197 18.04 -6.95 10.25
C PRO A 197 18.33 -6.12 9.00
N LYS A 198 17.82 -6.56 7.84
CA LYS A 198 17.97 -5.85 6.56
C LYS A 198 17.18 -4.53 6.58
N LEU A 199 15.95 -4.56 7.09
CA LEU A 199 15.12 -3.36 7.29
C LEU A 199 15.85 -2.30 8.12
N ILE A 200 16.37 -2.69 9.29
CA ILE A 200 17.14 -1.81 10.19
C ILE A 200 18.33 -1.21 9.45
N SER A 201 19.14 -2.04 8.78
CA SER A 201 20.33 -1.55 8.07
C SER A 201 20.01 -0.48 7.04
N ILE A 202 18.86 -0.62 6.40
CA ILE A 202 18.46 0.22 5.29
C ILE A 202 17.84 1.53 5.75
N PHE A 203 16.91 1.48 6.69
CA PHE A 203 16.37 2.71 7.29
C PHE A 203 17.46 3.52 8.01
N ASN A 204 18.49 2.85 8.55
CA ASN A 204 19.62 3.52 9.15
C ASN A 204 20.57 4.19 8.15
N ILE A 205 20.50 3.89 6.84
CA ILE A 205 21.16 4.72 5.80
C ILE A 205 20.63 6.15 5.89
N PHE A 206 19.37 6.33 6.28
CA PHE A 206 18.70 7.62 6.44
C PHE A 206 18.64 8.09 7.89
N ASP A 207 19.44 7.47 8.77
CA ASP A 207 19.58 7.84 10.18
C ASP A 207 18.26 7.77 10.97
N PHE A 208 17.35 6.84 10.60
CA PHE A 208 16.07 6.64 11.32
C PHE A 208 16.24 6.03 12.70
N GLU A 209 17.38 5.41 12.99
CA GLU A 209 17.73 4.80 14.28
C GLU A 209 16.72 3.72 14.73
N ILE A 210 16.22 2.90 13.79
CA ILE A 210 15.21 1.86 14.08
C ILE A 210 15.74 0.85 15.12
N ASP A 211 17.04 0.63 15.19
CA ASP A 211 17.69 -0.20 16.21
C ASP A 211 17.48 0.32 17.64
N LYS A 212 17.20 1.62 17.82
CA LYS A 212 16.89 2.23 19.12
C LYS A 212 15.41 2.13 19.50
N PHE A 213 14.55 1.59 18.64
CA PHE A 213 13.16 1.38 18.98
C PHE A 213 13.02 0.20 19.96
N ASP A 214 12.52 0.47 21.17
CA ASP A 214 12.51 -0.50 22.28
C ASP A 214 11.79 -1.82 21.97
N LYS A 215 10.83 -1.84 21.04
CA LYS A 215 10.05 -3.02 20.66
C LYS A 215 10.53 -3.69 19.37
N ILE A 216 11.66 -3.28 18.79
CA ILE A 216 12.10 -3.81 17.49
C ILE A 216 12.31 -5.32 17.50
N LYS A 217 12.77 -5.89 18.63
CA LYS A 217 12.93 -7.34 18.81
C LYS A 217 11.58 -8.08 18.82
N ASN A 218 10.55 -7.46 19.40
CA ASN A 218 9.20 -8.03 19.39
C ASN A 218 8.66 -8.07 17.97
N VAL A 219 8.75 -6.95 17.25
CA VAL A 219 8.32 -6.84 15.85
C VAL A 219 9.03 -7.88 14.97
N ALA A 220 10.35 -8.07 15.15
CA ALA A 220 11.11 -9.11 14.46
C ALA A 220 10.56 -10.52 14.72
N THR A 221 10.23 -10.81 15.99
CA THR A 221 9.64 -12.09 16.36
C THR A 221 8.26 -12.27 15.71
N TYR A 222 7.46 -11.21 15.61
CA TYR A 222 6.12 -11.29 15.03
C TYR A 222 6.16 -11.58 13.53
N ILE A 223 7.04 -10.90 12.80
CA ILE A 223 7.25 -11.13 11.37
C ILE A 223 7.73 -12.56 11.10
N GLN A 224 8.62 -13.09 11.93
CA GLN A 224 9.04 -14.50 11.83
C GLN A 224 7.87 -15.45 12.07
N LYS A 225 7.04 -15.21 13.10
CA LYS A 225 5.88 -16.05 13.42
C LYS A 225 4.85 -16.07 12.28
N ARG A 226 4.60 -14.93 11.64
CA ARG A 226 3.67 -14.80 10.48
C ARG A 226 3.98 -15.78 9.35
N HIS A 227 5.26 -16.09 9.08
CA HIS A 227 5.62 -17.08 8.06
C HIS A 227 5.01 -18.46 8.32
N SER A 228 5.00 -18.89 9.59
CA SER A 228 4.42 -20.17 9.98
C SER A 228 2.89 -20.16 9.85
N PHE A 229 2.26 -19.01 10.05
CA PHE A 229 0.81 -18.87 9.95
C PHE A 229 0.33 -18.94 8.50
N VAL A 230 1.06 -18.28 7.59
CA VAL A 230 0.72 -18.25 6.17
C VAL A 230 1.12 -19.53 5.44
N HIS A 231 2.32 -20.06 5.68
CA HIS A 231 2.85 -21.17 4.87
C HIS A 231 2.73 -22.56 5.51
N LYS A 232 2.51 -22.63 6.83
CA LYS A 232 2.43 -23.89 7.58
C LYS A 232 1.12 -24.03 8.36
N SER A 233 0.11 -23.22 8.05
CA SER A 233 -1.21 -23.21 8.71
C SER A 233 -1.13 -23.11 10.24
N GLY A 234 -0.11 -22.44 10.79
CA GLY A 234 0.11 -22.33 12.23
C GLY A 234 0.93 -23.46 12.86
N VAL A 235 1.45 -24.39 12.07
CA VAL A 235 2.35 -25.44 12.55
C VAL A 235 3.78 -24.89 12.63
N GLY A 236 4.35 -24.87 13.84
CA GLY A 236 5.72 -24.44 14.08
C GLY A 236 6.76 -25.52 13.72
N GLU A 237 8.03 -25.22 13.99
CA GLU A 237 9.17 -26.12 13.67
C GLU A 237 9.15 -27.48 14.39
N ASN A 238 8.33 -27.63 15.43
CA ASN A 238 8.21 -28.86 16.22
C ASN A 238 6.92 -29.66 15.90
N ASP A 239 6.31 -29.43 14.74
CA ASP A 239 4.99 -29.98 14.35
C ASP A 239 3.86 -29.67 15.35
N ARG A 240 4.04 -28.63 16.15
CA ARG A 240 3.03 -28.16 17.11
C ARG A 240 2.27 -26.97 16.55
N LEU A 241 0.95 -27.04 16.66
CA LEU A 241 0.07 -25.93 16.39
C LEU A 241 0.38 -24.78 17.36
N GLN A 242 0.68 -23.61 16.82
CA GLN A 242 0.86 -22.40 17.59
C GLN A 242 -0.52 -21.77 17.81
N GLU A 243 -0.95 -21.74 19.07
CA GLU A 243 -2.12 -20.95 19.46
C GLU A 243 -1.80 -19.46 19.38
N VAL A 244 -2.84 -18.70 19.05
CA VAL A 244 -2.85 -17.24 19.10
C VAL A 244 -3.98 -16.85 20.05
N SER A 245 -3.71 -15.91 20.95
CA SER A 245 -4.75 -15.34 21.81
C SER A 245 -5.14 -13.95 21.33
N GLU A 246 -6.36 -13.53 21.64
CA GLU A 246 -6.80 -12.14 21.43
C GLU A 246 -5.82 -11.14 22.06
N LYS A 247 -5.36 -11.43 23.27
CA LYS A 247 -4.36 -10.61 23.98
C LYS A 247 -3.05 -10.49 23.20
N GLU A 248 -2.60 -11.58 22.57
CA GLU A 248 -1.41 -11.55 21.71
C GLU A 248 -1.61 -10.63 20.51
N ILE A 249 -2.76 -10.69 19.84
CA ILE A 249 -3.09 -9.81 18.72
C ILE A 249 -3.07 -8.34 19.15
N LEU A 250 -3.67 -8.02 20.29
CA LEU A 250 -3.68 -6.65 20.82
C LEU A 250 -2.25 -6.14 21.12
N PHE A 251 -1.36 -7.00 21.63
CA PHE A 251 0.04 -6.62 21.83
C PHE A 251 0.76 -6.33 20.51
N ILE A 252 0.50 -7.13 19.47
CA ILE A 252 1.13 -6.94 18.17
C ILE A 252 0.65 -5.64 17.54
N ILE A 253 -0.67 -5.40 17.53
CA ILE A 253 -1.24 -4.15 17.03
C ILE A 253 -0.60 -2.96 17.75
N ASN A 254 -0.48 -3.00 19.07
CA ASN A 254 0.19 -1.95 19.83
C ASN A 254 1.65 -1.74 19.42
N ASP A 255 2.46 -2.80 19.43
CA ASP A 255 3.90 -2.71 19.16
C ASP A 255 4.18 -2.27 17.71
N VAL A 256 3.36 -2.71 16.75
CA VAL A 256 3.45 -2.31 15.34
C VAL A 256 2.99 -0.86 15.15
N ASN A 257 1.89 -0.43 15.76
CA ASN A 257 1.45 0.96 15.74
C ASN A 257 2.52 1.89 16.31
N MET A 258 3.17 1.48 17.41
CA MET A 258 4.28 2.23 17.99
C MET A 258 5.47 2.36 17.03
N LEU A 259 5.77 1.33 16.23
CA LEU A 259 6.81 1.39 15.20
C LEU A 259 6.43 2.34 14.05
N VAL A 260 5.19 2.25 13.56
CA VAL A 260 4.67 3.15 12.52
C VAL A 260 4.77 4.60 12.96
N GLU A 261 4.32 4.91 14.18
CA GLU A 261 4.44 6.25 14.78
C GLU A 261 5.90 6.69 14.96
N TYR A 262 6.78 5.77 15.35
CA TYR A 262 8.21 6.05 15.47
C TYR A 262 8.79 6.47 14.12
N ILE A 263 8.56 5.68 13.07
CA ILE A 263 9.04 5.96 11.70
C ILE A 263 8.46 7.27 11.18
N HIS A 264 7.16 7.50 11.36
CA HIS A 264 6.51 8.71 10.90
C HIS A 264 7.09 9.98 11.55
N LYS A 265 7.38 9.95 12.86
CA LYS A 265 8.08 11.04 13.54
C LYS A 265 9.50 11.27 13.02
N GLN A 266 10.19 10.23 12.57
CA GLN A 266 11.52 10.39 11.96
C GLN A 266 11.41 11.08 10.59
N ILE A 267 10.37 10.76 9.81
CA ILE A 267 10.09 11.42 8.53
C ILE A 267 9.84 12.92 8.75
N GLU A 268 8.94 13.27 9.68
CA GLU A 268 8.63 14.66 10.03
C GLU A 268 9.89 15.44 10.47
N LYS A 269 10.72 14.84 11.32
CA LYS A 269 11.95 15.49 11.85
C LYS A 269 13.03 15.72 10.80
N LYS A 270 13.12 14.83 9.81
CA LYS A 270 14.20 14.83 8.82
C LYS A 270 13.78 15.43 7.47
N CYS A 271 12.54 15.89 7.37
CA CYS A 271 11.98 16.56 6.21
C CYS A 271 12.06 15.75 4.91
N PHE A 272 11.78 14.43 4.97
CA PHE A 272 11.69 13.58 3.76
C PHE A 272 10.33 13.69 3.05
N LEU A 273 9.56 14.75 3.33
CA LEU A 273 8.25 14.99 2.73
C LEU A 273 8.40 16.03 1.61
N PRO A 274 7.84 15.80 0.42
CA PRO A 274 7.52 16.93 -0.45
C PRO A 274 6.57 17.84 0.36
N TYR A 275 6.81 19.14 0.32
CA TYR A 275 5.81 20.10 0.77
C TYR A 275 4.49 19.73 0.07
N ASP A 276 3.39 19.62 0.81
CA ASP A 276 2.07 19.57 0.21
C ASP A 276 2.00 20.72 -0.79
N ASP A 277 1.68 20.40 -2.04
CA ASP A 277 1.25 21.37 -3.04
C ASP A 277 -0.07 21.99 -2.57
N ASP A 278 0.06 22.96 -1.68
CA ASP A 278 -0.84 24.10 -1.51
C ASP A 278 0.04 25.35 -1.54
N PHE A 279 0.64 25.62 -2.71
CA PHE A 279 1.00 26.98 -3.09
C PHE A 279 -0.21 27.62 -3.79
N PRO A 280 -1.02 28.44 -3.09
CA PRO A 280 -1.60 29.59 -3.76
C PRO A 280 -0.48 30.62 -3.97
N PHE A 281 -0.47 31.22 -5.15
CA PHE A 281 0.40 32.30 -5.67
C PHE A 281 1.56 31.87 -6.57
#